data_AF-A0A067EDU7-F1
#
_entry.id   AF-A0A067EDU7-F1
#
_cell.length_a   1.000
_cell.length_b   1.000
_cell.length_c   1.000
_cell.angle_alpha   90.00
_cell.angle_beta   90.00
_cell.angle_gamma   90.00
#
_symmetry.space_group_name_H-M   'P 1'
#
loop_
_entity.id
_entity.type
_entity.pdbx_description
1 polymer ?
#
loop_
_entity_poly.entity_id
_entity_poly.type
_entity_poly.pdbx_seq_one_letter_code
_entity_poly.pdbx_strand_id
1 'polypeptide(L)'
;MAAKQMEEIQKKLAMLNYPRANAPAQSLLFAGMERYSLLEWLFFKLLGDKSPFSQQNLQGDAMDRDEETARIQYLAEIAKFLGITTTIDTEAIQGHGSYEDRTEMLRLIVDLVEASIYADNPEWSIDEQVAKDIQLIDSIAEKQALIFSEECKLFPADVQIQSIYP
;
A
#
# COMPACT_ATOMS: atom_id res chain seq x y z
N MET A 1 4.94 -20.39 3.13
CA MET A 1 5.28 -19.13 2.43
C MET A 1 4.67 -17.93 3.15
N ALA A 2 3.36 -17.90 3.38
CA ALA A 2 2.69 -16.75 4.01
C ALA A 2 3.16 -16.43 5.46
N ALA A 3 3.52 -17.44 6.27
CA ALA A 3 4.08 -17.21 7.60
C ALA A 3 5.44 -16.46 7.59
N LYS A 4 6.29 -16.77 6.60
CA LYS A 4 7.58 -16.09 6.43
C LYS A 4 7.39 -14.64 5.97
N GLN A 5 6.44 -14.40 5.07
CA GLN A 5 6.09 -13.04 4.64
C GLN A 5 5.61 -12.20 5.83
N MET A 6 4.78 -12.77 6.71
CA MET A 6 4.32 -12.06 7.89
C MET A 6 5.45 -11.70 8.86
N GLU A 7 6.43 -12.59 9.04
CA GLU A 7 7.63 -12.31 9.83
C GLU A 7 8.44 -11.14 9.24
N GLU A 8 8.59 -11.10 7.92
CA GLU A 8 9.23 -9.98 7.21
C GLU A 8 8.45 -8.66 7.40
N ILE A 9 7.12 -8.70 7.29
CA ILE A 9 6.24 -7.54 7.56
C ILE A 9 6.46 -7.04 8.99
N GLN A 10 6.43 -7.92 10.00
CA GLN A 10 6.62 -7.53 11.39
C GLN A 10 8.00 -6.93 11.65
N LYS A 11 9.05 -7.47 11.02
CA LYS A 11 10.39 -6.91 11.08
C LYS A 11 10.43 -5.50 10.50
N LYS A 12 9.80 -5.27 9.35
CA LYS A 12 9.69 -3.94 8.74
C LYS A 12 8.90 -2.98 9.62
N LEU A 13 7.74 -3.40 10.15
CA LEU A 13 6.96 -2.61 11.10
C LEU A 13 7.79 -2.17 12.31
N ALA A 14 8.66 -3.06 12.83
CA ALA A 14 9.57 -2.72 13.92
C ALA A 14 10.61 -1.66 13.49
N MET A 15 11.20 -1.78 12.30
CA MET A 15 12.13 -0.79 11.75
C MET A 15 11.46 0.58 11.52
N LEU A 16 10.19 0.58 11.11
CA LEU A 16 9.39 1.79 10.93
C LEU A 16 8.90 2.38 12.27
N ASN A 17 9.25 1.77 13.40
CA ASN A 17 8.83 2.13 14.76
C ASN A 17 7.31 2.08 14.96
N TYR A 18 6.61 1.13 14.35
CA TYR A 18 5.21 0.86 14.68
C TYR A 18 5.12 0.34 16.13
N PRO A 19 4.37 1.00 17.03
CA PRO A 19 4.36 0.66 18.46
C PRO A 19 3.94 -0.78 18.78
N ARG A 20 3.18 -1.41 17.87
CA ARG A 20 2.63 -2.76 18.05
C ARG A 20 3.14 -3.74 17.00
N ALA A 21 4.37 -3.57 16.55
CA ALA A 21 5.00 -4.45 15.56
C ALA A 21 5.05 -5.93 15.98
N ASN A 22 5.03 -6.21 17.28
CA ASN A 22 5.00 -7.56 17.86
C ASN A 22 3.59 -8.14 18.06
N ALA A 23 2.53 -7.44 17.63
CA ALA A 23 1.17 -7.95 17.73
C ALA A 23 1.00 -9.26 16.93
N PRO A 24 0.13 -10.20 17.37
CA PRO A 24 -0.09 -11.44 16.65
C PRO A 24 -0.55 -11.21 15.21
N ALA A 25 -0.04 -12.00 14.27
CA ALA A 25 -0.38 -11.91 12.85
C ALA A 25 -1.91 -11.89 12.60
N GLN A 26 -2.65 -12.74 13.32
CA GLN A 26 -4.11 -12.80 13.22
C GLN A 26 -4.77 -11.44 13.54
N SER A 27 -4.25 -10.71 14.54
CA SER A 27 -4.80 -9.41 14.91
C SER A 27 -4.53 -8.33 13.87
N LEU A 28 -3.43 -8.43 13.12
CA LEU A 28 -3.08 -7.47 12.06
C LEU A 28 -3.81 -7.76 10.73
N LEU A 29 -4.15 -9.03 10.49
CA LEU A 29 -4.70 -9.48 9.21
C LEU A 29 -6.24 -9.56 9.19
N PHE A 30 -6.89 -9.75 10.33
CA PHE A 30 -8.34 -9.93 10.42
C PHE A 30 -9.03 -8.67 10.96
N ALA A 31 -10.33 -8.56 10.70
CA ALA A 31 -11.17 -7.48 11.19
C ALA A 31 -11.01 -7.28 12.71
N GLY A 32 -10.79 -6.04 13.11
CA GLY A 32 -10.64 -5.67 14.51
C GLY A 32 -9.77 -4.42 14.70
N MET A 33 -9.82 -3.88 15.91
CA MET A 33 -9.18 -2.60 16.25
C MET A 33 -7.66 -2.58 16.00
N GLU A 34 -6.99 -3.71 16.12
CA GLU A 34 -5.55 -3.84 15.81
C GLU A 34 -5.25 -3.55 14.34
N ARG A 35 -5.99 -4.19 13.45
CA ARG A 35 -5.86 -3.99 12.01
C ARG A 35 -6.17 -2.54 11.63
N TYR A 36 -7.27 -1.99 12.13
CA TYR A 36 -7.66 -0.62 11.79
C TYR A 36 -6.66 0.41 12.33
N SER A 37 -6.10 0.19 13.51
CA SER A 37 -5.08 1.08 14.08
C SER A 37 -3.75 0.97 13.32
N LEU A 38 -3.38 -0.24 12.85
CA LEU A 38 -2.23 -0.42 11.98
C LEU A 38 -2.43 0.30 10.64
N LEU A 39 -3.57 0.09 9.98
CA LEU A 39 -3.88 0.72 8.69
C LEU A 39 -3.92 2.25 8.83
N GLU A 40 -4.57 2.76 9.87
CA GLU A 40 -4.56 4.19 10.17
C GLU A 40 -3.14 4.73 10.30
N TRP A 41 -2.29 4.08 11.11
CA TRP A 41 -0.92 4.50 11.31
C TRP A 41 -0.11 4.49 10.00
N LEU A 42 -0.23 3.43 9.20
CA LEU A 42 0.44 3.31 7.90
C LEU A 42 -0.04 4.39 6.92
N PHE A 43 -1.35 4.62 6.85
CA PHE A 43 -1.92 5.60 5.94
C PHE A 43 -1.52 7.02 6.32
N PHE A 44 -1.49 7.38 7.61
CA PHE A 44 -1.01 8.69 8.03
C PHE A 44 0.48 8.88 7.77
N LYS A 45 1.29 7.82 7.82
CA LYS A 45 2.69 7.89 7.38
C LYS A 45 2.82 8.22 5.89
N LEU A 46 1.93 7.68 5.05
CA LEU A 46 1.91 7.97 3.61
C LEU A 46 1.35 9.36 3.29
N LEU A 47 0.32 9.80 4.01
CA LEU A 47 -0.34 11.08 3.77
C LEU A 47 0.49 12.29 4.26
N GLY A 48 1.30 12.09 5.31
CA GLY A 48 2.10 13.14 5.93
C GLY A 48 1.28 14.23 6.63
N ASP A 49 1.97 15.25 7.13
CA ASP A 49 1.40 16.28 8.01
C ASP A 49 0.39 17.23 7.34
N LYS A 50 0.34 17.25 6.00
CA LYS A 50 -0.55 18.10 5.20
C LYS A 50 -1.79 17.36 4.71
N SER A 51 -2.08 16.19 5.29
CA SER A 51 -3.18 15.34 4.90
C SER A 51 -4.55 16.06 4.90
N PRO A 52 -5.37 15.93 3.85
CA PRO A 52 -6.76 16.39 3.87
C PRO A 52 -7.63 15.56 4.83
N PHE A 53 -7.12 14.42 5.29
CA PHE A 53 -7.77 13.51 6.25
C PHE A 53 -7.36 13.84 7.70
N SER A 54 -7.38 15.11 8.10
CA SER A 54 -7.09 15.47 9.49
C SER A 54 -8.19 14.94 10.43
N GLN A 55 -7.82 14.42 11.62
CA GLN A 55 -8.70 13.71 12.58
C GLN A 55 -9.91 14.50 13.14
N GLN A 56 -10.17 15.73 12.68
CA GLN A 56 -11.27 16.57 13.18
C GLN A 56 -12.67 16.04 12.83
N ASN A 57 -12.80 15.10 11.89
CA ASN A 57 -14.11 14.60 11.43
C ASN A 57 -14.66 13.38 12.20
N LEU A 58 -13.91 12.79 13.14
CA LEU A 58 -14.36 11.59 13.87
C LEU A 58 -14.98 11.86 15.25
N GLN A 59 -15.02 13.11 15.73
CA GLN A 59 -15.66 13.45 17.01
C GLN A 59 -17.14 13.80 16.78
N GLY A 60 -17.97 12.79 16.52
CA GLY A 60 -19.42 12.92 16.41
C GLY A 60 -20.10 11.82 17.22
N ASP A 61 -20.66 12.21 18.36
CA ASP A 61 -21.51 11.48 19.31
C ASP A 61 -22.38 10.37 18.66
N ALA A 62 -21.89 9.12 18.64
CA ALA A 62 -22.67 7.96 18.19
C ALA A 62 -22.22 6.68 18.92
N MET A 63 -23.19 5.85 19.31
CA MET A 63 -22.99 4.59 20.03
C MET A 63 -21.90 3.72 19.36
N ASP A 64 -20.89 3.25 20.11
CA ASP A 64 -19.66 2.50 19.73
C ASP A 64 -19.64 1.68 18.41
N ARG A 65 -20.77 1.09 17.99
CA ARG A 65 -20.87 0.32 16.74
C ARG A 65 -20.86 1.21 15.48
N ASP A 66 -21.39 2.42 15.60
CA ASP A 66 -21.35 3.42 14.54
C ASP A 66 -19.93 4.00 14.40
N GLU A 67 -19.16 4.06 15.48
CA GLU A 67 -17.76 4.53 15.45
C GLU A 67 -16.84 3.56 14.68
N GLU A 68 -16.96 2.24 14.91
CA GLU A 68 -16.17 1.26 14.16
C GLU A 68 -16.52 1.31 12.67
N THR A 69 -17.81 1.37 12.33
CA THR A 69 -18.27 1.43 10.95
C THR A 69 -17.80 2.72 10.26
N ALA A 70 -17.89 3.87 10.95
CA ALA A 70 -17.40 5.15 10.46
C ALA A 70 -15.88 5.13 10.26
N ARG A 71 -15.13 4.50 11.17
CA ARG A 71 -13.67 4.34 11.05
C ARG A 71 -13.30 3.48 9.85
N ILE A 72 -14.00 2.36 9.63
CA ILE A 72 -13.77 1.48 8.47
C ILE A 72 -14.03 2.24 7.17
N GLN A 73 -15.16 2.96 7.10
CA GLN A 73 -15.53 3.79 5.96
C GLN A 73 -14.45 4.85 5.67
N TYR A 74 -13.98 5.54 6.71
CA TYR A 74 -12.93 6.55 6.60
C TYR A 74 -11.59 5.97 6.11
N LEU A 75 -11.18 4.82 6.62
CA LEU A 75 -9.99 4.12 6.14
C LEU A 75 -10.13 3.67 4.68
N ALA A 76 -11.32 3.27 4.25
CA ALA A 76 -11.58 2.89 2.86
C ALA A 76 -11.49 4.10 1.91
N GLU A 77 -11.93 5.28 2.36
CA GLU A 77 -11.76 6.53 1.61
C GLU A 77 -10.30 6.92 1.47
N ILE A 78 -9.51 6.78 2.54
CA ILE A 78 -8.07 7.03 2.50
C ILE A 78 -7.38 6.02 1.57
N ALA A 79 -7.71 4.73 1.67
CA ALA A 79 -7.12 3.69 0.82
C ALA A 79 -7.38 3.96 -0.67
N LYS A 80 -8.59 4.41 -1.02
CA LYS A 80 -8.90 4.86 -2.38
C LYS A 80 -8.07 6.07 -2.78
N PHE A 81 -7.98 7.07 -1.90
CA PHE A 81 -7.21 8.29 -2.18
C PHE A 81 -5.73 8.01 -2.42
N LEU A 82 -5.14 7.12 -1.63
CA LEU A 82 -3.76 6.66 -1.77
C LEU A 82 -3.56 5.71 -2.98
N GLY A 83 -4.62 5.34 -3.68
CA GLY A 83 -4.56 4.41 -4.82
C GLY A 83 -4.28 2.95 -4.42
N ILE A 84 -4.42 2.60 -3.14
CA ILE A 84 -4.29 1.22 -2.65
C ILE A 84 -5.48 0.38 -3.14
N THR A 85 -6.68 0.97 -3.17
CA THR A 85 -7.88 0.39 -3.75
C THR A 85 -8.42 1.28 -4.87
N THR A 86 -9.08 0.69 -5.87
CA THR A 86 -9.66 1.43 -7.00
C THR A 86 -10.97 2.13 -6.63
N THR A 87 -11.71 1.56 -5.67
CA THR A 87 -12.95 2.08 -5.11
C THR A 87 -12.88 2.19 -3.59
N ILE A 88 -13.89 2.82 -2.98
CA ILE A 88 -14.09 2.74 -1.53
C ILE A 88 -14.51 1.30 -1.22
N ASP A 89 -13.62 0.53 -0.59
CA ASP A 89 -13.83 -0.90 -0.31
C ASP A 89 -13.62 -1.17 1.18
N THR A 90 -14.73 -1.26 1.92
CA THR A 90 -14.71 -1.54 3.36
C THR A 90 -14.34 -2.99 3.66
N GLU A 91 -14.61 -3.92 2.74
CA GLU A 91 -14.32 -5.35 2.90
C GLU A 91 -12.80 -5.59 2.90
N ALA A 92 -12.06 -4.89 2.03
CA ALA A 92 -10.61 -4.89 2.01
C ALA A 92 -10.00 -4.35 3.32
N ILE A 93 -10.56 -3.26 3.87
CA ILE A 93 -10.16 -2.70 5.16
C ILE A 93 -10.42 -3.68 6.30
N GLN A 94 -11.57 -4.38 6.28
CA GLN A 94 -11.89 -5.43 7.24
C GLN A 94 -11.04 -6.70 7.08
N GLY A 95 -10.27 -6.82 5.99
CA GLY A 95 -9.44 -7.98 5.73
C GLY A 95 -10.25 -9.20 5.31
N HIS A 96 -11.24 -9.01 4.44
CA HIS A 96 -11.87 -10.12 3.71
C HIS A 96 -10.91 -10.70 2.65
N GLY A 97 -11.22 -11.88 2.12
CA GLY A 97 -10.35 -12.63 1.20
C GLY A 97 -9.52 -13.72 1.89
N SER A 98 -8.57 -14.31 1.15
CA SER A 98 -7.68 -15.36 1.69
C SER A 98 -6.64 -14.80 2.66
N TYR A 99 -5.93 -15.67 3.39
CA TYR A 99 -4.83 -15.24 4.25
C TYR A 99 -3.72 -14.56 3.42
N GLU A 100 -3.47 -15.11 2.23
CA GLU A 100 -2.52 -14.63 1.24
C GLU A 100 -2.90 -13.21 0.77
N ASP A 101 -4.16 -12.97 0.40
CA ASP A 101 -4.62 -11.65 -0.06
C ASP A 101 -4.41 -10.58 1.02
N ARG A 102 -4.74 -10.90 2.28
CA ARG A 102 -4.60 -9.97 3.41
C ARG A 102 -3.13 -9.67 3.71
N THR A 103 -2.30 -10.71 3.65
CA THR A 103 -0.85 -10.60 3.89
C THR A 103 -0.21 -9.78 2.79
N GLU A 104 -0.60 -10.00 1.54
CA GLU A 104 -0.10 -9.29 0.38
C GLU A 104 -0.49 -7.82 0.40
N MET A 105 -1.76 -7.50 0.68
CA MET A 105 -2.20 -6.12 0.84
C MET A 105 -1.39 -5.41 1.93
N LEU A 106 -1.22 -6.04 3.10
CA LEU A 106 -0.46 -5.44 4.19
C LEU A 106 1.01 -5.26 3.82
N ARG A 107 1.61 -6.25 3.15
CA ARG A 107 2.99 -6.18 2.66
C ARG A 107 3.19 -4.99 1.73
N LEU A 108 2.32 -4.82 0.74
CA LEU A 108 2.39 -3.74 -0.23
C LEU A 108 2.32 -2.36 0.44
N ILE A 109 1.43 -2.20 1.42
CA ILE A 109 1.30 -0.93 2.17
C ILE A 109 2.57 -0.66 3.00
N VAL A 110 3.10 -1.67 3.68
CA VAL A 110 4.33 -1.53 4.50
C VAL A 110 5.54 -1.22 3.61
N ASP A 111 5.65 -1.89 2.46
CA ASP A 111 6.71 -1.63 1.47
C ASP A 111 6.61 -0.21 0.92
N LEU A 112 5.39 0.29 0.70
CA LEU A 112 5.16 1.68 0.27
C LEU A 112 5.59 2.70 1.34
N VAL A 113 5.25 2.47 2.61
CA VAL A 113 5.67 3.32 3.73
C VAL A 113 7.19 3.30 3.91
N GLU A 114 7.81 2.13 3.77
CA GLU A 114 9.28 2.02 3.81
C GLU A 114 9.91 2.81 2.66
N ALA A 115 9.41 2.64 1.44
CA ALA A 115 9.89 3.37 0.28
C ALA A 115 9.74 4.88 0.44
N SER A 116 8.63 5.37 1.01
CA SER A 116 8.39 6.80 1.20
C SER A 116 9.37 7.46 2.18
N ILE A 117 10.01 6.70 3.07
CA ILE A 117 11.05 7.25 3.98
C ILE A 117 12.34 7.55 3.24
N TYR A 118 12.63 6.81 2.17
CA TYR A 118 13.89 6.90 1.42
C TYR A 118 13.69 7.47 0.01
N ALA A 119 12.48 7.92 -0.33
CA ALA A 119 12.15 8.43 -1.66
C ALA A 119 12.93 9.72 -1.97
N ASP A 120 13.03 10.60 -0.98
CA ASP A 120 13.73 11.87 -1.14
C ASP A 120 15.18 11.75 -0.67
N ASN A 121 16.10 12.27 -1.48
CA ASN A 121 17.47 12.44 -1.05
C ASN A 121 17.60 13.71 -0.20
N PRO A 122 18.00 13.62 1.08
CA PRO A 122 18.06 14.79 1.96
C PRO A 122 19.09 15.84 1.51
N GLU A 123 20.05 15.45 0.68
CA GLU A 123 21.07 16.35 0.13
C GLU A 123 20.61 17.08 -1.13
N TRP A 124 19.55 16.61 -1.79
CA TRP A 124 19.04 17.23 -3.02
C TRP A 124 18.01 18.31 -2.70
N SER A 125 18.09 19.41 -3.45
CA SER A 125 17.00 20.37 -3.49
C SER A 125 15.75 19.76 -4.15
N ILE A 126 14.59 20.38 -3.94
CA ILE A 126 13.33 19.94 -4.54
C ILE A 126 13.45 19.90 -6.08
N ASP A 127 14.08 20.90 -6.67
CA ASP A 127 14.27 20.97 -8.13
C ASP A 127 15.18 19.84 -8.64
N GLU A 128 16.22 19.49 -7.88
CA GLU A 128 17.11 18.37 -8.22
C GLU A 128 16.41 17.03 -8.08
N GLN A 129 15.65 16.81 -7.00
CA GLN A 129 14.84 15.61 -6.82
C GLN A 129 13.86 15.44 -7.98
N VAL A 130 13.10 16.50 -8.32
CA VAL A 130 12.16 16.47 -9.46
C VAL A 130 12.86 16.18 -10.77
N ALA A 131 14.02 16.78 -11.03
CA ALA A 131 14.79 16.51 -12.25
C ALA A 131 15.26 15.05 -12.32
N LYS A 132 15.68 14.46 -11.19
CA LYS A 132 16.09 13.06 -11.10
C LYS A 132 14.92 12.10 -11.27
N ASP A 133 13.76 12.42 -10.70
CA ASP A 133 12.55 11.61 -10.83
C ASP A 133 12.04 11.61 -12.27
N ILE A 134 12.05 12.76 -12.94
CA ILE A 134 11.71 12.86 -14.37
C ILE A 134 12.68 12.01 -15.20
N GLN A 135 13.99 12.15 -14.97
CA GLN A 135 15.00 11.36 -15.68
C GLN A 135 14.80 9.84 -15.49
N LEU A 136 14.41 9.42 -14.29
CA LEU A 136 14.10 8.02 -14.00
C LEU A 136 12.87 7.56 -14.77
N ILE A 137 11.79 8.34 -14.77
CA ILE A 137 10.56 8.03 -15.51
C ILE A 137 10.85 7.89 -17.01
N ASP A 138 11.60 8.83 -17.59
CA ASP A 138 12.00 8.77 -19.00
C ASP A 138 12.81 7.50 -19.28
N SER A 139 13.76 7.16 -18.40
CA SER A 139 14.57 5.94 -18.52
C SER A 139 13.71 4.67 -18.44
N ILE A 140 12.69 4.63 -17.57
CA ILE A 140 11.74 3.51 -17.46
C ILE A 140 10.93 3.40 -18.76
N ALA A 141 10.41 4.52 -19.27
CA ALA A 141 9.63 4.54 -20.51
C ALA A 141 10.46 4.06 -21.71
N GLU A 142 11.72 4.50 -21.83
CA GLU A 142 12.65 4.02 -22.86
C GLU A 142 12.91 2.51 -22.74
N LYS A 143 13.12 2.00 -21.51
CA LYS A 143 13.30 0.57 -21.28
C LYS A 143 12.06 -0.24 -21.61
N GLN A 144 10.87 0.25 -21.25
CA GLN A 144 9.61 -0.38 -21.63
C GLN A 144 9.46 -0.42 -23.15
N ALA A 145 9.70 0.69 -23.84
CA ALA A 145 9.64 0.75 -25.30
C ALA A 145 10.62 -0.25 -25.96
N LEU A 146 11.83 -0.40 -25.39
CA LEU A 146 12.78 -1.41 -25.86
C LEU A 146 12.29 -2.83 -25.61
N ILE A 147 11.76 -3.14 -24.43
CA ILE A 147 11.20 -4.46 -24.10
C ILE A 147 10.08 -4.83 -25.10
N PHE A 148 9.24 -3.87 -25.48
CA PHE A 148 8.17 -4.11 -26.44
C PHE A 148 8.58 -3.91 -27.92
N SER A 149 9.87 -3.69 -28.20
CA SER A 149 10.36 -3.53 -29.57
C SER A 149 10.53 -4.87 -30.27
N GLU A 150 10.48 -4.87 -31.60
CA GLU A 150 10.72 -6.07 -32.42
C GLU A 150 12.13 -6.64 -32.27
N GLU A 151 13.09 -5.82 -31.83
CA GLU A 151 14.47 -6.20 -31.58
C GLU A 151 14.60 -7.03 -30.30
N CYS A 152 13.78 -6.72 -29.29
CA CYS A 152 13.69 -7.45 -28.04
C CYS A 152 12.68 -8.59 -28.21
N LYS A 153 13.11 -9.71 -28.81
CA LYS A 153 12.31 -10.94 -29.02
C LYS A 153 11.93 -11.63 -27.70
N LEU A 154 11.20 -10.96 -26.80
CA LEU A 154 10.76 -11.55 -25.53
C LEU A 154 9.85 -12.77 -25.74
N PHE A 155 9.21 -12.87 -26.91
CA PHE A 155 8.46 -14.04 -27.33
C PHE A 155 9.00 -14.53 -28.68
N PRO A 156 9.50 -15.79 -28.76
CA PRO A 156 9.79 -16.42 -30.04
C PRO A 156 8.55 -16.41 -30.93
N ALA A 157 8.73 -16.28 -32.25
CA ALA A 157 7.65 -16.32 -33.24
C ALA A 157 6.82 -17.64 -33.17
N ASP A 158 7.37 -18.67 -32.53
CA ASP A 158 6.77 -19.98 -32.36
C ASP A 158 5.86 -20.09 -31.11
N VAL A 159 5.77 -19.05 -30.28
CA VAL A 159 4.82 -18.99 -29.16
C VAL A 159 3.44 -18.66 -29.71
N GLN A 160 2.68 -19.70 -30.06
CA GLN A 160 1.25 -19.59 -30.32
C GLN A 160 0.54 -19.29 -28.99
N ILE A 161 0.27 -18.01 -28.71
CA ILE A 161 -0.67 -17.64 -27.66
C ILE A 161 -2.04 -18.14 -28.12
N GLN A 162 -2.47 -19.30 -27.64
CA GLN A 162 -3.86 -19.72 -27.77
C GLN A 162 -4.69 -18.75 -26.95
N SER A 163 -5.26 -17.76 -27.63
CA SER A 163 -6.32 -16.90 -27.10
C SER A 163 -7.54 -17.77 -26.84
N ILE A 164 -7.56 -18.48 -25.71
CA ILE A 164 -8.79 -19.05 -25.15
C ILE A 164 -9.44 -17.91 -24.37
N TYR A 165 -10.14 -17.04 -25.09
CA TYR A 165 -11.11 -16.15 -24.46
C TYR A 165 -12.46 -16.88 -24.40
N PRO A 166 -13.10 -16.99 -23.22
CA PRO A 166 -14.53 -17.28 -23.13
C PRO A 166 -15.39 -16.06 -23.54
#